data_AF-A0A0G3X8S0-F1
#
_entry.id   AF-A0A0G3X8S0-F1
#
_cell.length_a   1.000
_cell.length_b   1.000
_cell.length_c   1.000
_cell.angle_alpha   90.00
_cell.angle_beta   90.00
_cell.angle_gamma   90.00
#
_symmetry.space_group_name_H-M   'P 1'
#
loop_
_entity.id
_entity.type
_entity.pdbx_description
1 polymer ?
#
loop_
_entity_poly.entity_id
_entity_poly.type
_entity_poly.pdbx_seq_one_letter_code
_entity_poly.pdbx_strand_id
1 'polypeptide(L)'
;MTEVTAINSAIALDGTTPAINRLGLAPSSQNVADNAASFHAILTTGLETVDRKIASADNLVRQFAVDDDIPIHQVTLALEQARMSVELALEVRTRMLETYRELMNMQV
;
A
#
# COMPACT_ATOMS: atom_id res chain seq x y z
N MET A 1 4.24 8.62 -72.77
CA MET A 1 4.17 9.29 -71.45
C MET A 1 2.98 8.69 -70.73
N THR A 2 3.00 8.12 -69.54
CA THR A 2 4.00 7.72 -68.55
C THR A 2 3.23 6.76 -67.63
N GLU A 3 3.91 5.77 -67.06
CA GLU A 3 3.38 4.68 -66.24
C GLU A 3 2.63 5.12 -64.97
N VAL A 4 1.64 4.33 -64.54
CA VAL A 4 1.38 4.06 -63.11
C VAL A 4 0.93 2.60 -62.95
N THR A 5 1.93 1.76 -62.71
CA THR A 5 2.04 0.70 -61.71
C THR A 5 0.77 0.11 -61.08
N ALA A 6 0.71 -1.22 -61.20
CA ALA A 6 -0.16 -2.17 -60.53
C ALA A 6 -0.27 -1.98 -59.01
N ILE A 7 -1.48 -2.18 -58.49
CA ILE A 7 -1.66 -2.80 -57.18
C ILE A 7 -2.50 -4.05 -57.41
N ASN A 8 -1.79 -5.17 -57.37
CA ASN A 8 -2.27 -6.52 -57.57
C ASN A 8 -3.49 -6.83 -56.71
N SER A 9 -4.48 -7.39 -57.40
CA SER A 9 -5.36 -8.44 -56.92
C SER A 9 -4.58 -9.49 -56.11
N ALA A 10 -4.75 -9.51 -54.79
CA ALA A 10 -4.35 -10.62 -53.94
C ALA A 10 -5.17 -10.62 -52.64
N ILE A 11 -6.47 -10.85 -52.77
CA ILE A 11 -7.25 -11.41 -51.67
C ILE A 11 -6.93 -12.91 -51.65
N ALA A 12 -5.77 -13.24 -51.08
CA ALA A 12 -5.43 -14.61 -50.75
C ALA A 12 -6.15 -14.95 -49.44
N LEU A 13 -7.25 -15.69 -49.60
CA LEU A 13 -7.76 -16.59 -48.58
C LEU A 13 -6.69 -17.68 -48.39
N ASP A 14 -5.86 -17.58 -47.36
CA ASP A 14 -5.13 -18.73 -46.84
C ASP A 14 -5.28 -18.79 -45.32
N GLY A 15 -5.56 -20.00 -44.85
CA GLY A 15 -5.86 -20.29 -43.46
C GLY A 15 -4.66 -20.08 -42.55
N THR A 16 -4.90 -20.28 -41.25
CA THR A 16 -3.87 -20.29 -40.19
C THR A 16 -3.20 -18.97 -39.84
N THR A 17 -3.98 -18.00 -39.37
CA THR A 17 -3.52 -17.15 -38.26
C THR A 17 -4.51 -17.29 -37.10
N PRO A 18 -4.08 -17.84 -35.95
CA PRO A 18 -4.98 -18.08 -34.86
C PRO A 18 -5.37 -16.72 -34.25
N ALA A 19 -6.67 -16.42 -34.30
CA ALA A 19 -7.29 -15.22 -33.77
C ALA A 19 -7.34 -15.21 -32.22
N ILE A 20 -6.23 -15.55 -31.55
CA ILE A 20 -6.17 -15.66 -30.08
C ILE A 20 -5.95 -14.31 -29.38
N ASN A 21 -5.67 -13.24 -30.12
CA ASN A 21 -5.26 -11.96 -29.52
C ASN A 21 -6.38 -10.88 -29.47
N ARG A 22 -7.66 -11.27 -29.59
CA ARG A 22 -8.79 -10.30 -29.56
C ARG A 22 -9.64 -10.33 -28.30
N LEU A 23 -9.32 -11.17 -27.31
CA LEU A 23 -9.90 -11.07 -25.99
C LEU A 23 -8.89 -10.34 -25.10
N GLY A 24 -9.12 -9.04 -24.91
CA GLY A 24 -8.30 -8.13 -24.13
C GLY A 24 -8.16 -8.54 -22.66
N LEU A 25 -7.28 -9.51 -22.42
CA LEU A 25 -6.68 -9.83 -21.14
C LEU A 25 -5.18 -9.54 -21.27
N ALA A 26 -4.86 -8.30 -21.65
CA ALA A 26 -3.55 -7.78 -21.32
C ALA A 26 -3.46 -7.77 -19.78
N PRO A 27 -2.42 -8.34 -19.16
CA PRO A 27 -2.25 -8.21 -17.71
C PRO A 27 -2.15 -6.71 -17.42
N SER A 28 -3.18 -6.16 -16.79
CA SER A 28 -3.22 -4.77 -16.37
C SER A 28 -2.16 -4.54 -15.29
N SER A 29 -0.94 -4.22 -15.71
CA SER A 29 0.19 -3.88 -14.86
C SER A 29 -0.03 -2.60 -14.05
N GLN A 30 -1.13 -1.87 -14.31
CA GLN A 30 -1.50 -0.64 -13.60
C GLN A 30 -1.82 -0.85 -12.10
N ASN A 31 -2.27 -2.03 -11.67
CA ASN A 31 -2.76 -2.23 -10.30
C ASN A 31 -1.65 -2.32 -9.22
N VAL A 32 -0.41 -2.63 -9.59
CA VAL A 32 0.66 -2.87 -8.59
C VAL A 32 1.18 -1.55 -8.00
N ALA A 33 1.32 -0.51 -8.82
CA ALA A 33 1.79 0.80 -8.38
C ALA A 33 0.77 1.51 -7.47
N ASP A 34 -0.52 1.46 -7.82
CA ASP A 34 -1.60 2.06 -7.01
C ASP A 34 -1.74 1.37 -5.65
N ASN A 35 -1.58 0.04 -5.59
CA ASN A 35 -1.60 -0.70 -4.33
C ASN A 35 -0.37 -0.43 -3.44
N ALA A 36 0.80 -0.19 -4.03
CA ALA A 36 1.98 0.19 -3.26
C ALA A 36 1.83 1.59 -2.63
N ALA A 37 1.27 2.54 -3.39
CA ALA A 37 0.97 3.88 -2.90
C ALA A 37 -0.07 3.88 -1.76
N SER A 38 -1.12 3.04 -1.89
CA SER A 38 -2.16 2.92 -0.85
C SER A 38 -1.63 2.28 0.44
N PHE A 39 -0.77 1.26 0.34
CA PHE A 39 -0.13 0.67 1.52
C PHE A 39 0.80 1.66 2.24
N HIS A 40 1.62 2.39 1.49
CA HIS A 40 2.47 3.45 2.06
C HIS A 40 1.64 4.51 2.78
N ALA A 41 0.51 4.94 2.21
CA ALA A 41 -0.40 5.89 2.84
C ALA A 41 -1.02 5.35 4.14
N ILE A 42 -1.43 4.08 4.16
CA ILE A 42 -1.97 3.43 5.37
C ILE A 42 -0.88 3.35 6.46
N LEU A 43 0.34 2.96 6.09
CA LEU A 43 1.46 2.85 7.03
C LEU A 43 1.83 4.19 7.65
N THR A 44 2.00 5.22 6.82
CA THR A 44 2.32 6.58 7.27
C THR A 44 1.24 7.13 8.20
N THR A 45 -0.03 7.00 7.81
CA THR A 45 -1.17 7.37 8.66
C THR A 45 -1.19 6.58 9.97
N GLY A 46 -0.85 5.29 9.93
CA GLY A 46 -0.74 4.45 11.11
C GLY A 46 0.33 4.94 12.08
N LEU A 47 1.52 5.24 11.59
CA LEU A 47 2.62 5.78 12.38
C LEU A 47 2.29 7.14 12.99
N GLU A 48 1.69 8.05 12.21
CA GLU A 48 1.19 9.34 12.72
C GLU A 48 0.12 9.15 13.81
N THR A 49 -0.68 8.09 13.72
CA THR A 49 -1.69 7.76 14.73
C THR A 49 -1.05 7.28 16.02
N VAL A 50 0.02 6.47 15.95
CA VAL A 50 0.79 6.06 17.13
C VAL A 50 1.45 7.27 17.78
N ASP A 51 2.09 8.13 17.00
CA ASP A 51 2.74 9.35 17.50
C ASP A 51 1.75 10.27 18.22
N ARG A 52 0.58 10.51 17.62
CA ARG A 52 -0.51 11.29 18.25
C ARG A 52 -0.99 10.69 19.57
N LYS A 53 -1.07 9.36 19.68
CA LYS A 53 -1.48 8.71 20.92
C LYS A 53 -0.43 8.85 22.02
N ILE A 54 0.86 8.73 21.68
CA ILE A 54 1.97 8.98 22.62
C ILE A 54 1.92 10.43 23.09
N ALA A 55 1.85 11.38 22.16
CA ALA A 55 1.80 12.81 22.49
C ALA A 55 0.58 13.17 23.35
N SER A 56 -0.59 12.58 23.07
CA SER A 56 -1.80 12.77 23.87
C SER A 56 -1.65 12.23 25.28
N ALA A 57 -1.06 11.04 25.44
CA ALA A 57 -0.82 10.45 26.76
C ALA A 57 0.16 11.30 27.57
N ASP A 58 1.27 11.73 26.96
CA ASP A 58 2.26 12.62 27.60
C ASP A 58 1.65 13.96 28.02
N ASN A 59 0.79 14.52 27.17
CA ASN A 59 0.09 15.77 27.47
C ASN A 59 -0.80 15.60 28.70
N LEU A 60 -1.61 14.54 28.75
CA LEU A 60 -2.49 14.24 29.89
C LEU A 60 -1.71 13.97 31.18
N VAL A 61 -0.57 13.25 31.11
CA VAL A 61 0.30 13.03 32.26
C VAL A 61 0.85 14.34 32.81
N ARG A 62 1.33 15.24 31.94
CA ARG A 62 1.85 16.55 32.35
C ARG A 62 0.76 17.41 32.97
N GLN A 63 -0.43 17.36 32.39
CA GLN A 63 -1.56 18.18 32.80
C GLN A 63 -2.11 17.70 34.16
N PHE A 64 -2.19 16.39 34.37
CA PHE A 64 -2.49 15.77 35.68
C PHE A 64 -1.44 16.08 36.75
N ALA A 65 -0.15 16.16 36.38
CA ALA A 65 0.91 16.49 37.33
C ALA A 65 0.91 17.96 37.79
N VAL A 66 0.25 18.85 37.02
CA VAL A 66 0.19 20.31 37.29
C VAL A 66 -1.17 20.71 37.86
N ASP A 67 -2.25 20.02 37.48
CA ASP A 67 -3.62 20.35 37.83
C ASP A 67 -4.39 19.09 38.25
N ASP A 68 -4.97 19.14 39.46
CA ASP A 68 -5.73 18.03 40.06
C ASP A 68 -7.14 17.87 39.45
N ASP A 69 -7.54 18.74 38.52
CA ASP A 69 -8.86 18.73 37.89
C ASP A 69 -9.01 17.60 36.85
N ILE A 70 -7.91 16.99 36.40
CA ILE A 70 -7.95 15.90 35.42
C ILE A 70 -8.23 14.55 36.10
N PRO A 71 -9.30 13.84 35.70
CA PRO A 71 -9.56 12.53 36.25
C PRO A 71 -8.48 11.52 35.89
N ILE A 72 -7.89 10.87 36.90
CA ILE A 72 -6.81 9.87 36.74
C ILE A 72 -7.14 8.75 35.72
N HIS A 73 -8.40 8.34 35.62
CA HIS A 73 -8.81 7.29 34.69
C HIS A 73 -8.63 7.67 33.22
N GLN A 74 -8.66 8.98 32.90
CA GLN A 74 -8.41 9.45 31.53
C GLN A 74 -6.93 9.35 31.18
N VAL A 75 -6.06 9.69 32.14
CA VAL A 75 -4.61 9.56 32.00
C VAL A 75 -4.22 8.09 31.82
N THR A 76 -4.74 7.20 32.66
CA THR A 76 -4.44 5.76 32.56
C THR A 76 -5.00 5.15 31.29
N LEU A 77 -6.20 5.54 30.85
CA LEU A 77 -6.76 5.11 29.57
C LEU A 77 -5.90 5.56 28.40
N ALA A 78 -5.46 6.82 28.39
CA ALA A 78 -4.61 7.34 27.33
C ALA A 78 -3.25 6.63 27.27
N LEU A 79 -2.64 6.36 28.44
CA LEU A 79 -1.41 5.58 28.54
C LEU A 79 -1.57 4.16 28.00
N GLU A 80 -2.67 3.47 28.34
CA GLU A 80 -2.93 2.13 27.83
C GLU A 80 -3.16 2.13 26.32
N GLN A 81 -3.90 3.11 25.80
CA GLN A 81 -4.10 3.27 24.36
C GLN A 81 -2.79 3.54 23.62
N ALA A 82 -1.89 4.37 24.18
CA ALA A 82 -0.58 4.62 23.62
C ALA A 82 0.26 3.34 23.61
N ARG A 83 0.30 2.61 24.73
CA ARG A 83 1.00 1.33 24.86
C ARG A 83 0.55 0.30 23.82
N MET A 84 -0.75 0.00 23.73
CA MET A 84 -1.28 -0.96 22.76
C MET A 84 -0.97 -0.55 21.31
N SER A 85 -0.96 0.74 21.02
CA SER A 85 -0.69 1.23 19.67
C SER A 85 0.77 1.07 19.27
N VAL A 86 1.69 1.25 20.22
CA VAL A 86 3.11 0.96 20.01
C VAL A 86 3.35 -0.54 19.84
N GLU A 87 2.70 -1.38 20.64
CA GLU A 87 2.79 -2.84 20.52
C GLU A 87 2.35 -3.28 19.12
N LEU A 88 1.20 -2.79 18.65
CA LEU A 88 0.73 -3.05 17.28
C LEU A 88 1.73 -2.58 16.22
N ALA A 89 2.32 -1.38 16.38
CA ALA A 89 3.30 -0.87 15.43
C ALA A 89 4.57 -1.74 15.36
N LEU A 90 5.01 -2.30 16.48
CA LEU A 90 6.15 -3.22 16.54
C LEU A 90 5.85 -4.54 15.82
N GLU A 91 4.63 -5.08 15.98
CA GLU A 91 4.19 -6.27 15.26
C GLU A 91 4.17 -6.03 13.74
N VAL A 92 3.57 -4.91 13.33
CA VAL A 92 3.50 -4.53 11.91
C VAL A 92 4.90 -4.33 11.32
N ARG A 93 5.80 -3.63 12.03
CA ARG A 93 7.20 -3.46 11.62
C ARG A 93 7.88 -4.81 11.40
N THR A 94 7.71 -5.73 12.33
CA THR A 94 8.29 -7.08 12.24
C THR A 94 7.73 -7.83 11.04
N ARG A 95 6.41 -7.78 10.83
CA ARG A 95 5.76 -8.44 9.69
C ARG A 95 6.23 -7.87 8.36
N MET A 96 6.41 -6.55 8.24
CA MET A 96 6.90 -5.91 7.02
C MET A 96 8.32 -6.35 6.66
N LEU A 97 9.23 -6.39 7.64
CA LEU A 97 10.60 -6.86 7.43
C LEU A 97 10.63 -8.33 7.00
N GLU A 98 9.78 -9.16 7.59
CA GLU A 98 9.66 -10.57 7.23
C GLU A 98 9.11 -10.75 5.81
N THR A 99 8.04 -10.04 5.46
CA THR A 99 7.49 -10.09 4.09
C THR A 99 8.49 -9.59 3.05
N TYR A 100 9.25 -8.54 3.34
CA TYR A 100 10.32 -8.10 2.45
C TYR A 100 11.40 -9.18 2.25
N ARG A 101 11.80 -9.86 3.33
CA ARG A 101 12.77 -10.96 3.26
C ARG A 101 12.24 -12.16 2.48
N GLU A 102 10.98 -12.54 2.69
CA GLU A 102 10.33 -13.65 1.99
C GLU A 102 10.25 -13.38 0.47
N LEU A 103 9.86 -12.17 0.06
CA LEU A 103 9.82 -11.79 -1.35
C LEU A 103 11.20 -11.91 -2.03
N MET A 104 12.28 -11.59 -1.30
CA MET A 104 13.65 -11.70 -1.82
C MET A 104 14.13 -13.17 -1.92
N ASN A 105 13.66 -14.03 -1.00
CA ASN A 105 14.03 -15.45 -0.96
C ASN A 105 13.24 -16.31 -1.97
N MET A 106 12.13 -15.82 -2.53
CA MET A 106 11.38 -16.53 -3.57
C MET A 106 12.05 -16.52 -4.96
N GLN A 107 13.06 -15.66 -5.18
CA GLN A 107 13.68 -15.44 -6.50
C GLN A 107 15.10 -16.03 -6.65
N VAL A 108 15.59 -16.77 -5.65
CA VAL A 108 16.82 -17.58 -5.73
C VAL A 108 16.54 -19.03 -6.02
#